data_AF-A0AAD8JUK7-F1
#
_entry.id   AF-A0AAD8JUK7-F1
#
_cell.length_a   1.000
_cell.length_b   1.000
_cell.length_c   1.000
_cell.angle_alpha   90.00
_cell.angle_beta   90.00
_cell.angle_gamma   90.00
#
_symmetry.space_group_name_H-M   'P 1'
#
loop_
_entity.id
_entity.type
_entity.pdbx_description
1 polymer ?
#
loop_
_entity_poly.entity_id
_entity_poly.type
_entity_poly.pdbx_seq_one_letter_code
_entity_poly.pdbx_strand_id
1 'polypeptide(L)'
;MSMKVYEDPAYETCKLERNFDMYSFGVVLFEFFCGRVAYDQVYTNENDRGLAPIARQCLDDGTIKSIMDPRLKEETKPEDMSTSNRETDQDSLDAFLRIAYACLGEADKRPTMEVVIKELERALNFQEPKQVE
;
A
#
# COMPACT_ATOMS: atom_id res chain seq x y z
N MET A 1 -14.27 -18.55 2.98
CA MET A 1 -14.87 -17.42 3.74
C MET A 1 -13.75 -16.40 3.86
N SER A 2 -13.62 -15.52 2.87
CA SER A 2 -12.39 -14.75 2.61
C SER A 2 -12.63 -13.23 2.47
N MET A 3 -13.88 -12.78 2.58
CA MET A 3 -14.22 -11.33 2.47
C MET A 3 -13.96 -10.54 3.76
N LYS A 4 -13.85 -11.19 4.92
CA LYS A 4 -13.71 -10.51 6.23
C LYS A 4 -12.46 -9.63 6.32
N VAL A 5 -11.37 -9.99 5.64
CA VAL A 5 -10.11 -9.21 5.68
C VAL A 5 -10.17 -7.91 4.86
N TYR A 6 -11.14 -7.80 3.94
CA TYR A 6 -11.40 -6.58 3.15
C TYR A 6 -12.53 -5.74 3.74
N GLU A 7 -13.24 -6.26 4.74
CA GLU A 7 -14.36 -5.60 5.38
C GLU A 7 -13.87 -4.44 6.24
N ASP A 8 -14.51 -3.29 6.06
CA ASP A 8 -14.13 -2.08 6.74
C ASP A 8 -14.51 -2.13 8.22
N PRO A 9 -13.55 -1.97 9.15
CA PRO A 9 -13.87 -1.88 10.59
C PRO A 9 -14.83 -0.74 10.92
N ALA A 10 -14.87 0.30 10.09
CA ALA A 10 -15.78 1.42 10.24
C ALA A 10 -17.21 1.10 9.82
N TYR A 11 -17.48 -0.01 9.13
CA TYR A 11 -18.82 -0.40 8.69
C TYR A 11 -19.78 -0.59 9.87
N GLU A 12 -19.29 -1.13 10.99
CA GLU A 12 -20.09 -1.32 12.21
C GLU A 12 -20.26 -0.02 13.03
N THR A 13 -19.36 0.96 12.87
CA THR A 13 -19.25 2.13 13.77
C THR A 13 -19.65 3.46 13.13
N CYS A 14 -19.56 3.57 11.81
CA CYS A 14 -19.93 4.73 11.01
C CYS A 14 -20.82 4.29 9.85
N LYS A 15 -21.84 5.07 9.47
CA LYS A 15 -22.69 4.81 8.29
C LYS A 15 -22.27 5.62 7.06
N LEU A 16 -20.99 5.97 6.95
CA LEU A 16 -20.50 6.79 5.85
C LEU A 16 -20.17 5.87 4.65
N GLU A 17 -21.18 5.58 3.84
CA GLU A 17 -21.11 4.62 2.73
C GLU A 17 -20.06 4.97 1.66
N ARG A 18 -19.65 6.24 1.55
CA ARG A 18 -18.79 6.71 0.45
C ARG A 18 -17.32 6.33 0.54
N ASN A 19 -16.83 5.86 1.69
CA ASN A 19 -15.38 5.64 1.91
C ASN A 19 -15.03 4.21 2.35
N PHE A 20 -15.98 3.26 2.30
CA PHE A 20 -15.72 1.87 2.69
C PHE A 20 -14.94 1.10 1.61
N ASP A 21 -15.18 1.44 0.35
CA ASP A 21 -14.40 0.95 -0.79
C ASP A 21 -12.93 1.32 -0.65
N MET A 22 -12.61 2.49 -0.09
CA MET A 22 -11.23 2.93 0.12
C MET A 22 -10.46 2.02 1.06
N TYR A 23 -11.07 1.49 2.13
CA TYR A 23 -10.39 0.54 3.01
C TYR A 23 -10.03 -0.74 2.25
N SER A 24 -11.01 -1.35 1.58
CA SER A 24 -10.78 -2.56 0.79
C SER A 24 -9.74 -2.32 -0.33
N PHE A 25 -9.75 -1.14 -0.94
CA PHE A 25 -8.73 -0.76 -1.93
C PHE A 25 -7.33 -0.63 -1.30
N GLY A 26 -7.23 -0.04 -0.11
CA GLY A 26 -5.99 0.01 0.66
C GLY A 26 -5.42 -1.39 0.95
N VAL A 27 -6.29 -2.35 1.31
CA VAL A 27 -5.89 -3.75 1.50
C VAL A 27 -5.26 -4.30 0.21
N VAL A 28 -5.91 -4.09 -0.93
CA VAL A 28 -5.43 -4.54 -2.25
C VAL A 28 -4.09 -3.88 -2.62
N LEU A 29 -3.90 -2.59 -2.34
CA LEU A 29 -2.60 -1.93 -2.55
C LEU A 29 -1.47 -2.61 -1.74
N PHE A 30 -1.74 -3.02 -0.49
CA PHE A 30 -0.75 -3.76 0.28
C PHE A 30 -0.55 -5.20 -0.21
N GLU A 31 -1.56 -5.85 -0.81
CA GLU A 31 -1.36 -7.14 -1.48
C GLU A 31 -0.36 -7.03 -2.64
N PHE A 32 -0.47 -5.95 -3.44
CA PHE A 32 0.51 -5.67 -4.49
C PHE A 32 1.92 -5.45 -3.93
N PHE A 33 2.05 -4.68 -2.86
CA PHE A 33 3.35 -4.41 -2.22
C PHE A 33 3.98 -5.66 -1.58
N CYS A 34 3.16 -6.53 -0.97
CA CYS A 34 3.66 -7.72 -0.29
C CYS A 34 3.82 -8.92 -1.22
N GLY A 35 3.20 -8.89 -2.41
CA GLY A 35 3.15 -10.02 -3.34
C GLY A 35 2.33 -11.20 -2.82
N ARG A 36 1.43 -10.97 -1.85
CA ARG A 36 0.65 -11.98 -1.14
C ARG A 36 -0.76 -11.49 -0.88
N VAL A 37 -1.71 -12.42 -0.87
CA VAL A 37 -3.11 -12.12 -0.57
C VAL A 37 -3.30 -11.80 0.92
N ALA A 38 -4.25 -10.93 1.24
CA ALA A 38 -4.47 -10.38 2.57
C ALA A 38 -4.92 -11.43 3.61
N TYR A 39 -5.49 -12.54 3.14
CA TYR A 39 -5.91 -13.68 3.96
C TYR A 39 -4.88 -14.83 3.96
N ASP A 40 -3.65 -14.61 3.49
CA ASP A 40 -2.56 -15.58 3.63
C ASP A 40 -2.38 -15.93 5.12
N GLN A 41 -2.15 -17.21 5.42
CA GLN A 41 -1.98 -17.71 6.78
C GLN A 41 -0.85 -17.02 7.54
N VAL A 42 0.18 -16.56 6.83
CA VAL A 42 1.26 -15.75 7.44
C VAL A 42 0.69 -14.52 8.15
N TYR A 43 -0.34 -13.88 7.60
CA TYR A 43 -0.99 -12.73 8.20
C TYR A 43 -2.12 -13.12 9.14
N THR A 44 -2.98 -14.06 8.75
CA THR A 44 -4.16 -14.40 9.56
C THR A 44 -3.82 -15.13 10.86
N ASN A 45 -2.65 -15.76 10.95
CA ASN A 45 -2.16 -16.35 12.19
C ASN A 45 -1.67 -15.30 13.19
N GLU A 46 -1.22 -14.13 12.71
CA GLU A 46 -0.78 -13.01 13.53
C GLU A 46 -1.97 -12.10 13.91
N ASN A 47 -2.86 -11.84 12.95
CA ASN A 47 -4.04 -11.01 13.15
C ASN A 47 -5.23 -11.56 12.37
N ASP A 48 -6.38 -11.81 13.02
CA ASP A 48 -7.55 -12.40 12.37
C ASP A 48 -8.18 -11.52 11.28
N ARG A 49 -7.78 -10.24 11.22
CA ARG A 49 -8.14 -9.28 10.16
C ARG A 49 -7.15 -9.26 8.98
N GLY A 50 -6.14 -10.13 8.99
CA GLY A 50 -5.20 -10.32 7.88
C GLY A 50 -4.16 -9.20 7.75
N LEU A 51 -3.79 -8.90 6.50
CA LEU A 51 -2.65 -8.04 6.16
C LEU A 51 -2.79 -6.57 6.62
N ALA A 52 -3.97 -5.97 6.52
CA ALA A 52 -4.15 -4.53 6.76
C ALA A 52 -3.62 -4.01 8.11
N PRO A 53 -3.98 -4.59 9.27
CA PRO A 53 -3.45 -4.13 10.56
C PRO A 53 -1.94 -4.32 10.68
N ILE A 54 -1.40 -5.40 10.12
CA ILE A 54 0.05 -5.69 10.13
C ILE A 54 0.79 -4.64 9.29
N ALA A 55 0.31 -4.35 8.07
CA ALA A 55 0.91 -3.36 7.19
C ALA A 55 0.91 -1.95 7.80
N ARG A 56 -0.21 -1.56 8.42
CA ARG A 56 -0.32 -0.31 9.20
C ARG A 56 0.74 -0.25 10.29
N GLN A 57 0.83 -1.28 11.12
CA GLN A 57 1.81 -1.35 12.19
C GLN A 57 3.25 -1.30 11.66
N CYS A 58 3.56 -2.04 10.60
CA CYS A 58 4.91 -2.00 10.02
C CYS A 58 5.28 -0.62 9.46
N LEU A 59 4.33 0.17 8.94
CA LEU A 59 4.59 1.54 8.54
C LEU A 59 4.80 2.46 9.75
N ASP A 60 3.95 2.34 10.77
CA ASP A 60 4.06 3.11 12.02
C ASP A 60 5.40 2.83 12.74
N ASP A 61 5.86 1.58 12.72
CA ASP A 61 7.11 1.13 13.33
C ASP A 61 8.35 1.31 12.43
N GLY A 62 8.17 1.78 11.18
CA GLY A 62 9.26 1.92 10.21
C GLY A 62 9.88 0.59 9.72
N THR A 63 9.17 -0.53 9.89
CA THR A 63 9.58 -1.90 9.54
C THR A 63 8.93 -2.43 8.26
N ILE A 64 8.31 -1.58 7.44
CA ILE A 64 7.53 -1.95 6.25
C ILE A 64 8.30 -2.81 5.22
N LYS A 65 9.63 -2.66 5.14
CA LYS A 65 10.47 -3.49 4.27
C LYS A 65 10.48 -4.96 4.67
N SER A 66 10.08 -5.32 5.89
CA SER A 66 9.99 -6.73 6.32
C SER A 66 8.96 -7.52 5.52
N ILE A 67 7.79 -6.92 5.25
CA ILE A 67 6.67 -7.56 4.54
C ILE A 67 6.66 -7.33 3.02
N MET A 68 7.57 -6.48 2.51
CA MET A 68 7.71 -6.19 1.09
C MET A 68 8.04 -7.45 0.26
N ASP A 69 7.42 -7.55 -0.93
CA ASP A 69 7.64 -8.64 -1.90
C ASP A 69 9.15 -8.80 -2.17
N PRO A 70 9.72 -10.01 -2.02
CA PRO A 70 11.11 -10.30 -2.37
C PRO A 70 11.51 -9.85 -3.78
N ARG A 71 10.60 -9.87 -4.75
CA ARG A 71 10.86 -9.41 -6.13
C ARG A 71 11.06 -7.90 -6.18
N LEU A 72 10.22 -7.14 -5.47
CA LEU A 72 10.39 -5.68 -5.33
C LEU A 72 11.67 -5.34 -4.53
N LYS A 73 12.07 -6.18 -3.57
CA LYS A 73 13.37 -6.04 -2.89
C LYS A 73 14.54 -6.18 -3.85
N GLU A 74 14.49 -7.12 -4.79
CA GLU A 74 15.55 -7.33 -5.77
C GLU A 74 15.66 -6.17 -6.76
N GLU A 75 14.52 -5.64 -7.24
CA GLU A 75 14.49 -4.47 -8.13
C GLU A 75 15.04 -3.19 -7.45
N THR A 76 14.92 -3.10 -6.13
CA THR A 76 15.41 -1.95 -5.33
C THR A 76 16.84 -2.12 -4.82
N LYS A 77 17.50 -3.25 -5.09
CA LYS A 77 18.88 -3.47 -4.61
C LYS A 77 19.91 -2.70 -5.43
N PRO A 78 21.06 -2.33 -4.81
CA PRO A 78 22.08 -1.52 -5.47
C PRO A 78 22.96 -2.24 -6.51
N GLU A 79 22.55 -3.39 -7.07
CA GLU A 79 23.50 -4.34 -7.70
C GLU A 79 24.26 -3.79 -8.91
N ASP A 80 23.67 -2.90 -9.74
CA ASP A 80 24.34 -2.42 -10.95
C ASP A 80 24.18 -0.90 -11.17
N MET A 81 25.30 -0.24 -11.46
CA MET A 81 25.50 1.20 -11.74
C MET A 81 24.85 1.69 -13.06
N SER A 82 23.76 1.07 -13.50
CA SER A 82 23.14 1.31 -14.81
C SER A 82 21.74 1.92 -14.75
N THR A 83 21.11 2.00 -13.58
CA THR A 83 19.80 2.67 -13.41
C THR A 83 19.99 4.05 -12.78
N SER A 84 19.86 5.10 -13.58
CA SER A 84 19.94 6.51 -13.17
C SER A 84 18.79 6.97 -12.24
N ASN A 85 17.98 6.06 -11.71
CA ASN A 85 16.64 6.36 -11.18
C ASN A 85 16.42 5.91 -9.72
N ARG A 86 17.47 5.59 -8.95
CA ARG A 86 17.32 5.07 -7.58
C ARG A 86 16.57 5.98 -6.62
N GLU A 87 16.81 7.28 -6.69
CA GLU A 87 16.05 8.26 -5.88
C GLU A 87 14.58 8.27 -6.32
N THR A 88 14.35 8.17 -7.62
CA THR A 88 13.01 8.17 -8.22
C THR A 88 12.23 6.89 -7.92
N ASP A 89 12.88 5.72 -7.81
CA ASP A 89 12.23 4.47 -7.40
C ASP A 89 11.79 4.51 -5.93
N GLN A 90 12.59 5.14 -5.05
CA GLN A 90 12.23 5.32 -3.64
C GLN A 90 11.11 6.34 -3.47
N ASP A 91 11.15 7.47 -4.18
CA ASP A 91 10.07 8.47 -4.19
C ASP A 91 8.74 7.88 -4.70
N SER A 92 8.80 7.02 -5.72
CA SER A 92 7.66 6.25 -6.23
C SER A 92 7.07 5.36 -5.15
N LEU A 93 7.92 4.57 -4.50
CA LEU A 93 7.51 3.65 -3.45
C LEU A 93 6.92 4.38 -2.24
N ASP A 94 7.51 5.50 -1.85
CA ASP A 94 7.05 6.32 -0.72
C ASP A 94 5.68 6.94 -1.04
N ALA A 95 5.47 7.44 -2.27
CA ALA A 95 4.17 7.94 -2.70
C ALA A 95 3.09 6.84 -2.69
N PHE A 96 3.44 5.65 -3.19
CA PHE A 96 2.56 4.47 -3.19
C PHE A 96 2.18 4.04 -1.76
N LEU A 97 3.16 3.88 -0.87
CA LEU A 97 2.94 3.46 0.51
C LEU A 97 2.13 4.50 1.28
N ARG A 98 2.38 5.79 1.04
CA ARG A 98 1.64 6.89 1.67
C ARG A 98 0.15 6.83 1.32
N ILE A 99 -0.19 6.63 0.06
CA ILE A 99 -1.61 6.57 -0.35
C ILE A 99 -2.27 5.27 0.13
N ALA A 100 -1.57 4.14 0.07
CA ALA A 100 -2.07 2.86 0.60
C ALA A 100 -2.37 2.94 2.10
N TYR A 101 -1.48 3.56 2.87
CA TYR A 101 -1.66 3.78 4.31
C TYR A 101 -2.83 4.70 4.62
N ALA A 102 -3.00 5.78 3.85
CA ALA A 102 -4.12 6.71 4.01
C ALA A 102 -5.48 6.02 3.77
N CYS A 103 -5.55 5.12 2.79
CA CYS A 103 -6.73 4.31 2.51
C CYS A 103 -7.13 3.39 3.68
N LEU A 104 -6.15 2.90 4.46
CA LEU A 104 -6.38 2.10 5.67
C LEU A 104 -6.66 2.94 6.93
N GLY A 105 -6.71 4.27 6.83
CA GLY A 105 -6.92 5.17 7.95
C GLY A 105 -8.36 5.19 8.50
N GLU A 106 -8.61 6.12 9.42
CA GLU A 106 -9.95 6.41 9.94
C GLU A 106 -10.89 6.85 8.80
N ALA A 107 -12.15 6.40 8.82
CA ALA A 107 -13.07 6.53 7.68
C ALA A 107 -13.32 7.98 7.21
N ASP A 108 -13.27 8.94 8.11
CA ASP A 108 -13.41 10.37 7.85
C ASP A 108 -12.15 11.02 7.25
N LYS A 109 -10.98 10.40 7.44
CA LYS A 109 -9.67 10.87 6.95
C LYS A 109 -9.23 10.19 5.66
N ARG A 110 -9.96 9.18 5.19
CA ARG A 110 -9.60 8.45 3.96
C ARG A 110 -9.71 9.36 2.73
N PRO A 111 -8.79 9.18 1.76
CA PRO A 111 -8.82 9.93 0.52
C PRO A 111 -10.02 9.54 -0.34
N THR A 112 -10.39 10.41 -1.29
CA THR A 112 -11.30 10.03 -2.37
C THR A 112 -10.54 9.23 -3.44
N MET A 113 -11.26 8.48 -4.26
CA MET A 113 -10.64 7.77 -5.40
C MET A 113 -9.90 8.72 -6.36
N GLU A 114 -10.38 9.96 -6.52
CA GLU A 114 -9.69 10.98 -7.31
C GLU A 114 -8.29 11.31 -6.75
N VAL A 115 -8.18 11.47 -5.42
CA VAL A 115 -6.89 11.69 -4.76
C VAL A 115 -6.01 10.46 -4.89
N VAL A 116 -6.58 9.26 -4.76
CA VAL A 116 -5.85 8.00 -4.92
C VAL A 116 -5.23 7.89 -6.31
N ILE A 117 -6.02 8.11 -7.37
CA ILE A 117 -5.55 8.07 -8.76
C ILE A 117 -4.42 9.07 -8.95
N LYS A 118 -4.59 10.31 -8.50
CA LYS A 118 -3.57 11.36 -8.65
C LYS A 118 -2.25 11.00 -7.97
N GLU A 119 -2.28 10.41 -6.77
CA GLU A 119 -1.07 10.00 -6.06
C GLU A 119 -0.42 8.77 -6.70
N LEU A 120 -1.20 7.83 -7.26
CA LEU A 120 -0.67 6.69 -8.02
C LEU A 120 -0.05 7.13 -9.35
N GLU A 121 -0.66 8.06 -10.07
CA GLU A 121 -0.07 8.69 -11.27
C GLU A 121 1.23 9.42 -10.91
N ARG A 122 1.25 10.12 -9.78
CA ARG A 122 2.48 10.74 -9.27
C ARG A 122 3.56 9.70 -8.95
N ALA A 123 3.19 8.59 -8.32
CA ALA A 123 4.10 7.48 -8.06
C ALA A 123 4.69 6.92 -9.36
N LEU A 124 3.85 6.76 -10.39
CA LEU A 124 4.28 6.29 -11.72
C LEU A 124 5.21 7.30 -12.41
N ASN A 125 4.92 8.60 -12.33
CA ASN A 125 5.74 9.65 -12.94
C ASN A 125 7.15 9.74 -12.35
N PHE A 126 7.36 9.26 -11.12
CA PHE A 126 8.71 9.11 -10.58
C PHE A 126 9.50 8.02 -11.32
N GLN A 127 8.85 6.99 -11.87
CA GLN A 127 9.56 5.93 -12.60
C GLN A 127 9.88 6.33 -14.05
N GLU A 128 9.18 7.32 -14.60
CA GLU A 128 9.43 7.75 -15.98
C GLU A 128 10.77 8.51 -16.10
N PRO A 129 11.58 8.20 -17.12
CA PRO A 129 12.76 9.00 -17.41
C PRO A 129 12.31 10.42 -17.72
N LYS A 130 12.80 11.41 -16.97
CA LYS A 130 12.57 12.82 -17.26
C LYS A 130 12.99 13.08 -18.71
N GLN A 131 12.02 13.41 -19.57
CA GLN A 131 12.34 13.86 -20.92
C GLN A 131 13.16 15.15 -20.77
N VAL A 132 14.43 15.08 -21.16
CA VAL A 132 15.30 16.24 -21.27
C VAL A 132 14.93 16.92 -22.58
N GLU A 133 14.30 18.09 -22.48
CA GLU A 133 14.08 19.01 -23.61
C GLU A 133 15.39 19.73 -23.98
#